data_AF-A0A0B4UN17-F1
#
_entry.id   AF-A0A0B4UN17-F1
#
_cell.length_a   1.000
_cell.length_b   1.000
_cell.length_c   1.000
_cell.angle_alpha   90.00
_cell.angle_beta   90.00
_cell.angle_gamma   90.00
#
_symmetry.space_group_name_H-M   'P 1'
#
loop_
_entity.id
_entity.type
_entity.pdbx_description
1 polymer ?
#
loop_
_entity_poly.entity_id
_entity_poly.type
_entity_poly.pdbx_seq_one_letter_code
_entity_poly.pdbx_strand_id
1 'polypeptide(L)'
;QRMDQNALTIWLDRTSGSGFKSVKPFRSGYFGASIKLQPGYTAGVITSLYLSNNEAHPGFHDEVDIEFLGTTFGKPYTLQTNVYIRGSGDGKIIGREMK
;
A
#
# COMPACT_ATOMS: atom_id res chain seq x y z
N GLN A 1 -14.77 -6.30 -2.87
CA GLN A 1 -14.05 -6.08 -4.14
C GLN A 1 -14.92 -6.42 -5.35
N ARG A 2 -14.66 -5.79 -6.50
CA ARG A 2 -15.31 -6.04 -7.80
C ARG A 2 -14.24 -6.09 -8.89
N MET A 3 -14.36 -7.05 -9.81
CA MET A 3 -13.49 -7.17 -10.98
C MET A 3 -14.32 -6.94 -12.24
N ASP A 4 -13.91 -6.01 -13.09
CA ASP A 4 -14.56 -5.72 -14.36
C ASP A 4 -13.51 -5.75 -15.48
N GLN A 5 -13.57 -6.76 -16.35
CA GLN A 5 -12.58 -6.99 -17.41
C GLN A 5 -11.14 -7.00 -16.86
N ASN A 6 -10.43 -5.86 -17.00
CA ASN A 6 -9.05 -5.68 -16.59
C ASN A 6 -8.89 -4.66 -15.43
N ALA A 7 -9.98 -4.27 -14.76
CA ALA A 7 -9.97 -3.32 -13.66
C ALA A 7 -10.42 -3.97 -12.35
N LEU A 8 -9.65 -3.73 -11.28
CA LEU A 8 -9.99 -4.12 -9.92
C LEU A 8 -10.51 -2.89 -9.16
N THR A 9 -11.67 -3.04 -8.51
CA THR A 9 -12.20 -2.09 -7.54
C THR A 9 -12.18 -2.72 -6.15
N ILE A 10 -11.37 -2.15 -5.25
CA ILE A 10 -11.38 -2.43 -3.81
C ILE A 10 -11.84 -1.18 -3.08
N TRP A 11 -12.46 -1.36 -1.91
CA TRP A 11 -12.96 -0.24 -1.11
C TRP A 11 -12.83 -0.56 0.39
N LEU A 12 -13.01 0.48 1.18
CA LEU A 12 -13.09 0.45 2.63
C LEU A 12 -14.42 1.08 3.03
N ASP A 13 -15.13 0.43 3.93
CA ASP A 13 -16.25 1.01 4.65
C ASP A 13 -16.13 0.68 6.15
N ARG A 14 -17.20 0.93 6.92
CA ARG A 14 -17.19 0.68 8.37
C ARG A 14 -17.11 -0.79 8.75
N THR A 15 -17.42 -1.70 7.82
CA THR A 15 -17.42 -3.14 8.08
C THR A 15 -16.05 -3.75 7.82
N SER A 16 -15.38 -3.36 6.73
CA SER A 16 -14.07 -3.93 6.36
C SER A 16 -13.35 -3.09 5.30
N GLY A 17 -12.03 -3.24 5.26
CA GLY A 17 -11.21 -2.93 4.09
C GLY A 17 -11.16 -4.08 3.08
N SER A 18 -10.23 -4.00 2.12
CA SER A 18 -10.01 -5.04 1.11
C SER A 18 -8.57 -4.95 0.58
N GLY A 19 -8.02 -6.05 0.07
CA GLY A 19 -6.67 -6.11 -0.49
C GLY A 19 -6.51 -7.28 -1.47
N PHE A 20 -5.43 -7.28 -2.23
CA PHE A 20 -5.06 -8.33 -3.17
C PHE A 20 -3.58 -8.65 -3.06
N LYS A 21 -3.18 -9.84 -3.52
CA LYS A 21 -1.80 -10.33 -3.47
C LYS A 21 -1.45 -10.99 -4.80
N SER A 22 -0.18 -10.92 -5.20
CA SER A 22 0.32 -11.67 -6.34
C SER A 22 0.20 -13.18 -6.13
N VAL A 23 -0.09 -13.92 -7.20
CA VAL A 23 -0.19 -15.40 -7.15
C VAL A 23 1.15 -16.05 -6.83
N LYS A 24 2.26 -15.40 -7.19
CA LYS A 24 3.62 -15.91 -6.99
C LYS A 24 4.49 -14.88 -6.27
N PRO A 25 5.49 -15.33 -5.49
CA PRO A 25 6.58 -14.48 -5.04
C PRO A 25 7.55 -14.20 -6.20
N PHE A 26 8.32 -13.12 -6.08
CA PHE A 26 9.28 -12.69 -7.09
C PHE A 26 10.66 -12.45 -6.45
N ARG A 27 11.73 -12.65 -7.22
CA ARG A 27 13.10 -12.28 -6.83
C ARG A 27 13.49 -10.88 -7.30
N SER A 28 12.94 -10.45 -8.42
CA SER A 28 13.18 -9.14 -9.06
C SER A 28 12.09 -8.88 -10.11
N GLY A 29 11.87 -7.62 -10.48
CA GLY A 29 10.95 -7.27 -11.56
C GLY A 29 10.57 -5.80 -11.59
N TYR A 30 9.78 -5.44 -12.60
CA TYR A 30 9.03 -4.18 -12.64
C TYR A 30 7.58 -4.48 -12.26
N PHE A 31 7.07 -3.77 -11.26
CA PHE A 31 5.70 -3.93 -10.76
C PHE A 31 4.99 -2.58 -10.87
N GLY A 32 3.89 -2.55 -11.61
CA GLY A 32 3.15 -1.31 -11.84
C GLY A 32 1.68 -1.58 -12.09
N ALA A 33 0.86 -0.59 -11.75
CA ALA A 33 -0.57 -0.56 -12.00
C ALA A 33 -1.02 0.88 -12.28
N SER A 34 -2.02 1.04 -13.14
CA SER A 34 -2.73 2.32 -13.26
C SER A 34 -3.72 2.43 -12.10
N ILE A 35 -3.53 3.44 -11.25
CA ILE A 35 -4.31 3.62 -10.01
C ILE A 35 -5.10 4.93 -10.08
N LYS A 36 -6.38 4.89 -9.71
CA LYS A 36 -7.23 6.07 -9.52
C LYS A 36 -7.70 6.12 -8.07
N LEU A 37 -7.50 7.27 -7.43
CA LEU A 37 -7.86 7.48 -6.02
C LEU A 37 -9.28 8.03 -5.87
N GLN A 38 -9.84 7.84 -4.67
CA GLN A 38 -11.14 8.37 -4.29
C GLN A 38 -11.08 9.91 -4.15
N PRO A 39 -11.99 10.68 -4.76
CA PRO A 39 -12.05 12.12 -4.55
C PRO A 39 -12.72 12.49 -3.21
N GLY A 40 -12.51 13.72 -2.76
CA GLY A 40 -13.20 14.29 -1.59
C GLY A 40 -12.45 14.06 -0.27
N TYR A 41 -13.18 13.72 0.79
CA TYR A 41 -12.61 13.49 2.12
C TYR A 41 -12.15 12.03 2.25
N THR A 42 -10.84 11.84 2.40
CA THR A 42 -10.21 10.53 2.57
C THR A 42 -9.21 10.50 3.73
N ALA A 43 -9.20 11.54 4.57
CA ALA A 43 -8.28 11.66 5.69
C ALA A 43 -8.33 10.41 6.60
N GLY A 44 -7.15 9.86 6.90
CA GLY A 44 -6.99 8.64 7.70
C GLY A 44 -7.10 7.33 6.91
N VAL A 45 -7.36 7.37 5.60
CA VAL A 45 -7.37 6.19 4.72
C VAL A 45 -6.11 6.19 3.85
N ILE A 46 -5.46 5.03 3.77
CA ILE A 46 -4.34 4.78 2.87
C ILE A 46 -4.79 3.88 1.73
N THR A 47 -4.43 4.24 0.50
CA THR A 47 -4.43 3.31 -0.65
C THR A 47 -2.98 2.97 -0.93
N SER A 48 -2.62 1.68 -1.00
CA SER A 48 -1.23 1.25 -1.18
C SER A 48 -1.04 0.28 -2.34
N LEU A 49 0.18 0.28 -2.88
CA LEU A 49 0.73 -0.75 -3.75
C LEU A 49 2.16 -1.02 -3.28
N TYR A 50 2.44 -2.23 -2.81
CA TYR A 50 3.69 -2.52 -2.11
C TYR A 50 4.18 -3.94 -2.38
N LEU A 51 5.45 -4.16 -2.06
CA LEU A 51 6.10 -5.48 -2.05
C LEU A 51 6.44 -5.81 -0.60
N SER A 52 6.12 -7.01 -0.13
CA SER A 52 6.48 -7.42 1.23
C SER A 52 6.69 -8.92 1.32
N ASN A 53 7.59 -9.35 2.20
CA ASN A 53 7.76 -10.74 2.59
C ASN A 53 7.33 -11.03 4.04
N ASN A 54 6.51 -10.15 4.65
CA ASN A 54 6.06 -10.26 6.05
C ASN A 54 5.32 -11.56 6.38
N GLU A 55 4.51 -12.09 5.46
CA GLU A 55 3.87 -13.40 5.67
C GLU A 55 4.88 -14.55 5.78
N ALA A 56 6.06 -14.44 5.18
CA ALA A 56 7.12 -15.45 5.25
C ALA A 56 8.12 -15.18 6.40
N HIS A 57 8.33 -13.91 6.74
CA HIS A 57 9.29 -13.46 7.75
C HIS A 57 8.63 -12.50 8.76
N PRO A 58 7.63 -12.94 9.53
CA PRO A 58 6.90 -12.07 10.44
C PRO A 58 7.82 -11.45 11.48
N GLY A 59 7.83 -10.12 11.57
CA GLY A 59 8.69 -9.37 12.51
C GLY A 59 10.13 -9.17 12.04
N PHE A 60 10.51 -9.69 10.87
CA PHE A 60 11.86 -9.62 10.32
C PHE A 60 11.84 -9.45 8.79
N HIS A 61 10.82 -8.76 8.27
CA HIS A 61 10.57 -8.69 6.84
C HIS A 61 11.29 -7.55 6.13
N ASP A 62 11.31 -7.65 4.81
CA ASP A 62 11.64 -6.58 3.89
C ASP A 62 10.36 -6.11 3.20
N GLU A 63 10.27 -4.80 2.96
CA GLU A 63 9.10 -4.18 2.33
C GLU A 63 9.47 -2.91 1.57
N VAL A 64 8.77 -2.66 0.46
CA VAL A 64 8.92 -1.49 -0.40
C VAL A 64 7.54 -0.95 -0.72
N ASP A 65 7.29 0.30 -0.34
CA ASP A 65 5.94 0.86 -0.28
C ASP A 65 5.72 1.99 -1.28
N ILE A 66 4.52 2.03 -1.84
CA ILE A 66 3.87 3.22 -2.39
C ILE A 66 2.56 3.40 -1.65
N GLU A 67 2.42 4.51 -0.93
CA GLU A 67 1.26 4.84 -0.11
C GLU A 67 0.68 6.19 -0.49
N PHE A 68 -0.57 6.21 -0.93
CA PHE A 68 -1.33 7.42 -1.13
C PHE A 68 -2.02 7.80 0.17
N LEU A 69 -1.49 8.82 0.85
CA LEU A 69 -2.01 9.31 2.12
C LEU A 69 -3.27 10.15 1.87
N GLY A 70 -4.41 9.65 2.32
CA GLY A 70 -5.70 10.31 2.20
C GLY A 70 -5.72 11.71 2.83
N THR A 71 -6.57 12.57 2.27
CA THR A 71 -6.50 14.02 2.49
C THR A 71 -7.88 14.61 2.79
N THR A 72 -7.91 15.88 3.20
CA THR A 72 -9.15 16.62 3.42
C THR A 72 -9.55 17.38 2.15
N PHE A 73 -10.80 17.83 2.05
CA PHE A 73 -11.26 18.66 0.94
C PHE A 73 -10.30 19.82 0.64
N GLY A 74 -10.00 20.02 -0.65
CA GLY A 74 -9.16 21.11 -1.14
C GLY A 74 -7.65 20.94 -0.92
N LYS A 75 -7.21 19.88 -0.23
CA LYS A 75 -5.78 19.58 -0.06
C LYS A 75 -5.34 18.48 -1.04
N PRO A 76 -4.10 18.53 -1.57
CA PRO A 76 -3.59 17.46 -2.41
C PRO A 76 -3.38 16.19 -1.60
N TYR A 77 -3.34 15.05 -2.30
CA TYR A 77 -2.79 13.81 -1.75
C TYR A 77 -1.28 13.96 -1.51
N THR A 78 -0.76 13.20 -0.55
CA THR A 78 0.69 12.96 -0.42
C THR A 78 1.00 11.56 -0.91
N LEU A 79 2.02 11.43 -1.75
CA LEU A 79 2.57 10.14 -2.15
C LEU A 79 3.76 9.86 -1.25
N GLN A 80 3.65 8.84 -0.41
CA GLN A 80 4.77 8.37 0.41
C GLN A 80 5.41 7.15 -0.25
N THR A 81 6.73 7.10 -0.26
CA THR A 81 7.50 5.89 -0.54
C THR A 81 8.32 5.50 0.68
N ASN A 82 8.49 4.21 0.93
CA ASN A 82 9.25 3.72 2.07
C ASN A 82 9.97 2.41 1.76
N VAL A 83 11.00 2.10 2.56
CA VAL A 83 11.75 0.85 2.49
C VAL A 83 12.05 0.33 3.90
N TYR A 84 11.59 -0.89 4.16
CA TYR A 84 11.95 -1.66 5.35
C TYR A 84 12.87 -2.83 4.98
N ILE A 85 13.84 -3.08 5.84
CA ILE A 85 14.84 -4.14 5.66
C ILE A 85 14.98 -4.87 6.99
N ARG A 86 14.84 -6.20 6.97
CA ARG A 86 15.07 -7.09 8.13
C ARG A 86 14.35 -6.64 9.40
N GLY A 87 13.04 -6.39 9.29
CA GLY A 87 12.18 -6.03 10.41
C GLY A 87 12.32 -4.58 10.87
N SER A 88 12.96 -3.70 10.08
CA SER A 88 13.02 -2.28 10.43
C SER A 88 11.64 -1.58 10.41
N GLY A 89 10.61 -2.24 9.87
CA GLY A 89 9.20 -1.83 9.94
C GLY A 89 8.44 -2.43 11.13
N ASP A 90 9.08 -3.30 11.94
CA ASP A 90 8.46 -3.98 13.08
C ASP A 90 9.05 -3.50 14.41
N GLY A 91 8.24 -3.58 15.47
CA GLY A 91 8.65 -3.21 16.82
C GLY A 91 9.09 -1.74 16.90
N LYS A 92 10.41 -1.50 16.95
CA LYS A 92 10.95 -0.14 16.87
C LYS A 92 11.16 0.23 15.39
N ILE A 93 10.21 0.99 14.86
CA ILE A 93 10.21 1.42 13.47
C ILE A 93 11.41 2.34 13.17
N ILE A 94 12.11 2.03 12.09
CA ILE A 94 13.14 2.87 11.45
C ILE A 94 12.65 3.17 10.04
N GLY A 95 11.91 4.28 9.92
CA GLY A 95 11.35 4.76 8.66
C GLY A 95 12.43 5.26 7.70
N ARG A 96 12.18 5.06 6.40
CA ARG A 96 12.96 5.60 5.27
C ARG A 96 12.01 6.32 4.31
N GLU A 97 11.12 7.13 4.88
CA GLU A 97 10.06 7.76 4.13
C GLU A 97 10.60 8.88 3.23
N MET A 98 10.06 8.95 2.01
CA MET A 98 10.07 10.15 1.18
C MET A 98 8.62 10.54 0.88
N LYS A 99 8.31 11.84 0.87
CA LYS A 99 6.96 12.40 0.72
C LYS A 99 6.95 13.52 -0.32
#